data_AF-W5TN44-F1
#
_entry.id   AF-W5TN44-F1
#
_cell.length_a   1.000
_cell.length_b   1.000
_cell.length_c   1.000
_cell.angle_alpha   90.00
_cell.angle_beta   90.00
_cell.angle_gamma   90.00
#
_symmetry.space_group_name_H-M   'P 1'
#
loop_
_entity.id
_entity.type
_entity.pdbx_description
1 polymer ?
#
loop_
_entity_poly.entity_id
_entity_poly.type
_entity_poly.pdbx_seq_one_letter_code
_entity_poly.pdbx_strand_id
1 'polypeptide(L)'
;MAMIREISLPLSGLLVQWRADDGHSRITSPAGETPLTPSVTVWQPCAGPDTIFAASGAARDGTDSWWAVWGICPPEQTDVIVVLPDGSTPAVGRADRLWAAEWTGPPRSVRVRIGGHEAAVPFEVPSFMGSGGAGPRTGRIAAGWAQFAE
;
A
#
# COMPACT_ATOMS: atom_id res chain seq x y z
N MET A 1 18.03 -0.31 19.14
CA MET A 1 17.48 0.68 18.19
C MET A 1 16.60 -0.10 17.23
N ALA A 2 15.34 0.26 17.06
CA ALA A 2 14.44 -0.58 16.29
C ALA A 2 14.83 -0.61 14.81
N MET A 3 14.83 -1.78 14.19
CA MET A 3 15.19 -1.90 12.78
C MET A 3 14.01 -1.46 11.91
N ILE A 4 14.14 -0.28 11.30
CA ILE A 4 13.16 0.26 10.34
C ILE A 4 13.60 -0.07 8.92
N ARG A 5 12.64 -0.52 8.12
CA ARG A 5 12.74 -0.69 6.67
C ARG A 5 11.82 0.33 6.01
N GLU A 6 12.23 0.83 4.86
CA GLU A 6 11.43 1.81 4.14
C GLU A 6 11.49 1.63 2.62
N ILE A 7 10.40 2.01 1.98
CA ILE A 7 10.25 2.06 0.52
C ILE A 7 9.70 3.43 0.16
N SER A 8 10.36 4.10 -0.78
CA SER A 8 9.88 5.35 -1.36
C SER A 8 8.87 5.08 -2.47
N LEU A 9 7.75 5.78 -2.42
CA LEU A 9 6.69 5.77 -3.41
C LEU A 9 6.87 6.98 -4.35
N PRO A 10 7.36 6.78 -5.58
CA PRO A 10 7.81 7.88 -6.43
C PRO A 10 6.71 8.81 -6.93
N LEU A 11 5.47 8.34 -7.10
CA LEU A 11 4.35 9.13 -7.62
C LEU A 11 3.75 10.03 -6.53
N SER A 12 3.53 9.48 -5.33
CA SER A 12 3.02 10.23 -4.17
C SER A 12 4.10 11.00 -3.42
N GLY A 13 5.36 10.58 -3.54
CA GLY A 13 6.47 11.06 -2.73
C GLY A 13 6.45 10.53 -1.29
N LEU A 14 5.59 9.57 -0.97
CA LEU A 14 5.46 9.03 0.39
C LEU A 14 6.52 7.96 0.70
N LEU A 15 6.71 7.70 2.00
CA LEU A 15 7.54 6.62 2.53
C LEU A 15 6.65 5.62 3.25
N VAL A 16 6.69 4.38 2.77
CA VAL A 16 6.15 3.24 3.53
C VAL A 16 7.25 2.75 4.45
N GLN A 17 6.97 2.65 5.75
CA GLN A 17 7.92 2.20 6.74
C GLN A 17 7.41 0.98 7.48
N TRP A 18 8.29 0.04 7.79
CA TRP A 18 8.01 -1.16 8.58
C TRP A 18 9.04 -1.34 9.68
N ARG A 19 8.58 -1.68 10.87
CA ARG A 19 9.43 -1.98 12.03
C ARG A 19 9.38 -3.49 12.28
N ALA A 20 10.49 -4.16 12.02
CA ALA A 20 10.57 -5.62 12.09
C ALA A 20 10.31 -6.16 13.50
N ASP A 21 10.78 -5.44 14.51
CA ASP A 21 10.78 -5.88 15.91
C ASP A 21 9.37 -6.12 16.48
N ASP A 22 8.37 -5.37 16.01
CA ASP A 22 6.98 -5.51 16.46
C ASP A 22 5.96 -5.61 15.34
N GLY A 23 6.40 -5.75 14.09
CA GLY A 23 5.53 -6.01 12.94
C GLY A 23 4.59 -4.86 12.61
N HIS A 24 4.94 -3.61 12.92
CA HIS A 24 4.09 -2.46 12.59
C HIS A 24 4.56 -1.76 11.32
N SER A 25 3.62 -1.21 10.55
CA SER A 25 3.90 -0.32 9.41
C SER A 25 3.21 1.02 9.54
N ARG A 26 3.67 1.99 8.76
CA ARG A 26 3.02 3.28 8.59
C ARG A 26 3.36 3.87 7.22
N ILE A 27 2.63 4.89 6.81
CA ILE A 27 2.93 5.66 5.59
C ILE A 27 3.06 7.14 5.95
N THR A 28 4.21 7.74 5.64
CA THR A 28 4.54 9.11 6.03
C THR A 28 5.07 9.91 4.86
N SER A 29 4.93 11.23 4.91
CA SER A 29 5.70 12.11 4.04
C SER A 29 7.19 12.13 4.46
N PRO A 30 8.13 12.38 3.54
CA PRO A 30 9.54 12.55 3.87
C PRO A 30 9.72 13.69 4.88
N ALA A 31 10.68 13.55 5.79
CA ALA A 31 10.93 14.57 6.81
C ALA A 31 11.36 15.90 6.16
N GLY A 32 10.64 16.99 6.49
CA GLY A 32 10.94 18.35 6.02
C GLY A 32 9.98 18.91 4.96
N GLU A 33 9.09 18.09 4.40
CA GLU A 33 7.98 18.59 3.59
C GLU A 33 6.77 18.90 4.50
N THR A 34 6.18 20.09 4.34
CA THR A 34 4.88 20.39 4.96
C THR A 34 3.87 19.41 4.35
N PRO A 35 3.18 18.57 5.13
CA PRO A 35 2.31 17.55 4.54
C PRO A 35 1.21 18.25 3.75
N LEU A 36 1.24 18.12 2.42
CA LEU A 36 0.11 18.45 1.54
C LEU A 36 -1.06 17.45 1.74
N THR A 37 -0.86 16.47 2.63
CA THR A 37 -1.52 15.18 2.66
C THR A 37 -1.46 14.60 4.08
N PRO A 38 -2.57 14.22 4.72
CA PRO A 38 -2.55 13.41 5.94
C PRO A 38 -1.64 12.20 5.80
N SER A 39 -0.53 12.24 6.53
CA SER A 39 0.34 11.09 6.75
C SER A 39 -0.28 10.23 7.85
N VAL A 40 -0.33 8.91 7.68
CA VAL A 40 -0.60 8.03 8.81
C VAL A 40 0.69 7.92 9.61
N THR A 41 0.88 8.84 10.54
CA THR A 41 2.06 8.86 11.43
C THR A 41 2.00 7.79 12.51
N VAL A 42 0.83 7.18 12.71
CA VAL A 42 0.59 6.12 13.69
C VAL A 42 1.04 4.78 13.11
N TRP A 43 1.88 4.07 13.87
CA TRP A 43 2.26 2.69 13.57
C TRP A 43 1.04 1.77 13.69
N GLN A 44 0.74 1.04 12.63
CA GLN A 44 -0.38 0.10 12.55
C GLN A 44 0.14 -1.34 12.50
N PRO A 45 -0.47 -2.27 13.25
CA PRO A 45 -0.03 -3.66 13.27
C PRO A 45 -0.25 -4.32 11.90
N CYS A 46 0.79 -4.92 11.35
CA CYS A 46 0.77 -5.73 10.14
C CYS A 46 0.84 -7.19 10.58
N ALA A 47 -0.32 -7.83 10.71
CA ALA A 47 -0.43 -9.16 11.32
C ALA A 47 -0.09 -10.30 10.34
N GLY A 48 1.03 -10.17 9.61
CA GLY A 48 1.48 -11.14 8.62
C GLY A 48 1.02 -10.85 7.19
N PRO A 49 1.19 -11.81 6.25
CA PRO A 49 0.84 -11.65 4.83
C PRO A 49 -0.61 -11.23 4.63
N ASP A 50 -1.51 -11.69 5.50
CA ASP A 50 -2.95 -11.50 5.41
C ASP A 50 -3.39 -10.05 5.67
N THR A 51 -2.47 -9.15 5.98
CA THR A 51 -2.78 -7.73 6.13
C THR A 51 -2.17 -6.93 4.99
N ILE A 52 -3.06 -6.37 4.15
CA ILE A 52 -2.69 -5.45 3.09
C ILE A 52 -3.26 -4.07 3.42
N PHE A 53 -2.44 -3.05 3.24
CA PHE A 53 -2.84 -1.67 3.39
C PHE A 53 -2.95 -1.01 2.03
N ALA A 54 -3.82 -0.03 1.96
CA ALA A 54 -4.11 0.70 0.77
C ALA A 54 -4.14 2.19 1.08
N ALA A 55 -3.54 2.99 0.21
CA ALA A 55 -3.65 4.43 0.26
C ALA A 55 -3.90 5.01 -1.14
N SER A 56 -4.52 6.18 -1.17
CA SER A 56 -4.73 6.94 -2.40
C SER A 56 -4.69 8.42 -2.10
N GLY A 57 -4.47 9.25 -3.12
CA GLY A 57 -4.52 10.70 -3.01
C GLY A 57 -4.42 11.37 -4.38
N ALA A 58 -4.48 12.71 -4.40
CA ALA A 58 -4.26 13.47 -5.62
C ALA A 58 -2.77 13.43 -6.01
N ALA A 59 -2.47 13.23 -7.29
CA ALA A 59 -1.13 13.37 -7.83
C ALA A 59 -0.63 14.81 -7.67
N ARG A 60 0.70 14.98 -7.61
CA ARG A 60 1.35 16.29 -7.44
C ARG A 60 1.02 17.29 -8.55
N ASP A 61 0.73 16.80 -9.76
CA ASP A 61 0.33 17.59 -10.92
C ASP A 61 -1.19 17.84 -11.01
N GLY A 62 -1.98 17.28 -10.09
CA GLY A 62 -3.42 17.45 -10.00
C GLY A 62 -4.23 16.84 -11.15
N THR A 63 -3.60 16.09 -12.07
CA THR A 63 -4.29 15.55 -13.25
C THR A 63 -4.81 14.13 -13.03
N ASP A 64 -4.11 13.33 -12.23
CA ASP A 64 -4.51 11.99 -11.86
C ASP A 64 -4.55 11.78 -10.34
N SER A 65 -5.16 10.68 -9.89
CA SER A 65 -4.97 10.19 -8.53
C SER A 65 -3.85 9.15 -8.49
N TRP A 66 -3.03 9.16 -7.44
CA TRP A 66 -2.12 8.08 -7.13
C TRP A 66 -2.78 7.06 -6.20
N TRP A 67 -2.30 5.83 -6.29
CA TRP A 67 -2.75 4.69 -5.51
C TRP A 67 -1.54 3.89 -5.08
N ALA A 68 -1.57 3.41 -3.85
CA ALA A 68 -0.52 2.56 -3.28
C ALA A 68 -1.13 1.40 -2.51
N VAL A 69 -0.50 0.23 -2.61
CA VAL A 69 -0.71 -0.87 -1.67
C VAL A 69 0.60 -1.33 -1.09
N TRP A 70 0.57 -1.79 0.15
CA TRP A 70 1.75 -2.36 0.80
C TRP A 70 1.36 -3.43 1.81
N GLY A 71 2.34 -4.24 2.17
CA GLY A 71 2.19 -5.29 3.17
C GLY A 71 3.53 -5.91 3.51
N ILE A 72 3.48 -7.03 4.20
CA ILE A 72 4.65 -7.82 4.55
C ILE A 72 4.53 -9.23 4.00
N CYS A 73 5.63 -9.82 3.56
CA CYS A 73 5.66 -11.20 3.11
C CYS A 73 6.29 -12.15 4.16
N PRO A 74 5.98 -13.45 4.11
CA PRO A 74 6.79 -14.47 4.75
C PRO A 74 8.26 -14.38 4.30
N PRO A 75 9.23 -14.79 5.12
CA PRO A 75 10.65 -14.64 4.77
C PRO A 75 11.03 -15.53 3.58
N GLU A 76 10.32 -16.64 3.41
CA GLU A 76 10.47 -17.60 2.30
C GLU A 76 9.94 -17.03 0.96
N GLN A 77 9.11 -15.98 0.98
CA GLN A 77 8.39 -15.50 -0.20
C GLN A 77 8.92 -14.16 -0.70
N THR A 78 9.68 -14.20 -1.79
CA THR A 78 10.26 -13.01 -2.42
C THR A 78 9.42 -12.44 -3.56
N ASP A 79 8.46 -13.22 -4.06
CA ASP A 79 7.68 -12.83 -5.22
C ASP A 79 6.34 -12.23 -4.78
N VAL A 80 6.20 -10.93 -5.03
CA VAL A 80 4.94 -10.19 -4.88
C VAL A 80 4.58 -9.63 -6.25
N ILE A 81 3.38 -9.95 -6.73
CA ILE A 81 2.84 -9.41 -7.97
C ILE A 81 1.56 -8.66 -7.64
N VAL A 82 1.48 -7.41 -8.06
CA VAL A 82 0.23 -6.64 -8.03
C VAL A 82 -0.33 -6.59 -9.44
N VAL A 83 -1.59 -6.94 -9.61
CA VAL A 83 -2.27 -6.98 -10.90
C VAL A 83 -3.48 -6.05 -10.85
N LEU A 84 -3.50 -5.06 -11.74
CA LEU A 84 -4.65 -4.17 -11.91
C LEU A 84 -5.74 -4.87 -12.76
N PRO A 85 -7.00 -4.38 -12.75
CA PRO A 85 -8.08 -4.98 -13.54
C PRO A 85 -7.86 -4.98 -15.06
N ASP A 86 -7.05 -4.06 -15.59
CA ASP A 86 -6.66 -4.03 -17.00
C ASP A 86 -5.54 -5.04 -17.33
N GLY A 87 -5.09 -5.83 -16.36
CA GLY A 87 -4.03 -6.82 -16.49
C GLY A 87 -2.62 -6.24 -16.35
N SER A 88 -2.47 -4.93 -16.19
CA SER A 88 -1.16 -4.32 -15.98
C SER A 88 -0.60 -4.64 -14.59
N THR A 89 0.73 -4.59 -14.47
CA THR A 89 1.46 -4.93 -13.25
C THR A 89 2.37 -3.75 -12.86
N PRO A 90 1.99 -2.92 -11.87
CA PRO A 90 2.85 -1.84 -11.41
C PRO A 90 4.14 -2.38 -10.80
N ALA A 91 5.19 -1.58 -10.84
CA ALA A 91 6.45 -1.94 -10.22
C ALA A 91 6.27 -2.13 -8.71
N VAL A 92 6.85 -3.21 -8.18
CA VAL A 92 6.83 -3.54 -6.76
C VAL A 92 8.20 -3.22 -6.17
N GLY A 93 8.24 -2.24 -5.26
CA GLY A 93 9.40 -1.98 -4.41
C GLY A 93 9.51 -3.01 -3.29
N ARG A 94 10.74 -3.31 -2.88
CA ARG A 94 11.05 -4.26 -1.81
C ARG A 94 12.10 -3.71 -0.86
N ALA A 95 11.88 -3.92 0.44
CA ALA A 95 12.87 -3.68 1.48
C ALA A 95 12.73 -4.78 2.54
N ASP A 96 13.56 -5.82 2.43
CA ASP A 96 13.44 -7.03 3.26
C ASP A 96 12.04 -7.66 3.08
N ARG A 97 11.25 -7.79 4.16
CA ARG A 97 9.90 -8.38 4.10
C ARG A 97 8.82 -7.38 3.71
N LEU A 98 9.14 -6.08 3.71
CA LEU A 98 8.23 -5.02 3.27
C LEU A 98 8.18 -5.01 1.74
N TRP A 99 6.98 -4.88 1.21
CA TRP A 99 6.73 -4.63 -0.21
C TRP A 99 5.73 -3.50 -0.37
N ALA A 100 5.86 -2.74 -1.45
CA ALA A 100 4.89 -1.72 -1.82
C ALA A 100 4.80 -1.56 -3.34
N ALA A 101 3.62 -1.21 -3.84
CA ALA A 101 3.41 -0.91 -5.25
C ALA A 101 2.59 0.36 -5.39
N GLU A 102 2.83 1.12 -6.46
CA GLU A 102 2.17 2.40 -6.71
C GLU A 102 1.84 2.58 -8.19
N TRP A 103 0.71 3.23 -8.48
CA TRP A 103 0.27 3.54 -9.84
C TRP A 103 -0.64 4.78 -9.88
N THR A 104 -0.88 5.29 -11.08
CA THR A 104 -1.86 6.35 -11.35
C THR A 104 -3.13 5.83 -12.03
N GLY A 105 -4.18 6.64 -12.00
CA GLY A 105 -5.42 6.43 -12.76
C GLY A 105 -6.66 6.30 -11.89
N PRO A 106 -7.74 5.68 -12.39
CA PRO A 106 -9.01 5.61 -11.66
C PRO A 106 -8.96 4.65 -10.45
N PRO A 107 -9.80 4.87 -9.41
CA PRO A 107 -9.98 3.93 -8.32
C PRO A 107 -10.37 2.56 -8.84
N ARG A 108 -9.64 1.52 -8.42
CA ARG A 108 -9.90 0.15 -8.86
C ARG A 108 -9.38 -0.88 -7.89
N SER A 109 -10.16 -1.92 -7.65
CA SER A 109 -9.73 -3.09 -6.86
C SER A 109 -8.53 -3.74 -7.53
N VAL A 110 -7.53 -4.13 -6.75
CA VAL A 110 -6.32 -4.80 -7.26
C VAL A 110 -6.24 -6.21 -6.74
N ARG A 111 -5.49 -7.06 -7.43
CA ARG A 111 -5.16 -8.40 -6.96
C ARG A 111 -3.70 -8.45 -6.58
N VAL A 112 -3.41 -8.96 -5.39
CA VAL A 112 -2.06 -9.13 -4.87
C VAL A 112 -1.77 -10.61 -4.76
N ARG A 113 -0.69 -11.06 -5.38
CA ARG A 113 -0.23 -12.44 -5.35
C ARG A 113 1.07 -12.54 -4.56
N ILE A 114 1.13 -13.41 -3.55
CA ILE A 114 2.32 -13.68 -2.75
C ILE A 114 2.45 -15.19 -2.54
N GLY A 115 3.53 -15.78 -3.05
CA GLY A 115 3.83 -17.22 -2.91
C GLY A 115 2.66 -18.17 -3.21
N GLY A 116 1.92 -17.92 -4.29
CA GLY A 116 0.79 -18.74 -4.73
C GLY A 116 -0.57 -18.35 -4.12
N HIS A 117 -0.60 -17.49 -3.11
CA HIS A 117 -1.84 -16.95 -2.56
C HIS A 117 -2.23 -15.68 -3.30
N GLU A 118 -3.51 -15.50 -3.60
CA GLU A 118 -4.05 -14.28 -4.20
C GLU A 118 -5.10 -13.64 -3.28
N ALA A 119 -5.03 -12.33 -3.14
CA ALA A 119 -6.00 -11.52 -2.40
C ALA A 119 -6.53 -10.39 -3.27
N ALA A 120 -7.84 -10.20 -3.27
CA ALA A 120 -8.46 -9.01 -3.81
C ALA A 120 -8.42 -7.90 -2.75
N VAL A 121 -7.87 -6.75 -3.12
CA VAL A 121 -7.81 -5.55 -2.30
C VAL A 121 -8.87 -4.59 -2.85
N PRO A 122 -10.08 -4.55 -2.25
CA PRO A 122 -11.10 -3.60 -2.67
C PRO A 122 -10.63 -2.19 -2.34
N PHE A 123 -10.59 -1.32 -3.34
CA PHE A 123 -10.49 0.11 -3.10
C PHE A 123 -11.90 0.67 -2.96
N GLU A 124 -12.50 0.48 -1.78
CA GLU A 124 -13.65 1.30 -1.41
C GLU A 124 -13.13 2.66 -0.97
N VAL A 125 -13.48 3.69 -1.74
CA VAL A 125 -13.56 5.03 -1.16
C VAL A 125 -14.61 4.94 -0.06
N PRO A 126 -14.28 5.10 1.23
CA PRO A 126 -15.30 5.01 2.27
C PRO A 126 -16.40 6.03 1.98
N SER A 127 -17.63 5.56 1.78
CA SER A 127 -18.77 6.36 1.33
C SER A 127 -19.23 7.44 2.34
N PHE A 128 -18.63 7.48 3.54
CA PHE A 128 -18.92 8.50 4.55
C PHE A 128 -18.11 9.78 4.29
N MET A 129 -18.56 10.56 3.30
CA MET A 129 -18.58 12.03 3.24
C MET A 129 -18.55 12.50 1.80
N GLY A 130 -19.62 13.20 1.41
CA GLY A 130 -19.78 13.81 0.09
C GLY A 130 -18.66 14.79 -0.26
N SER A 131 -18.44 14.96 -1.56
CA SER A 131 -17.97 16.19 -2.21
C SER A 131 -17.35 17.23 -1.27
N GLY A 132 -16.12 16.98 -0.78
CA GLY A 132 -15.48 17.88 0.17
C GLY A 132 -14.27 17.26 0.87
N GLY A 133 -13.18 17.04 0.13
CA GLY A 133 -11.90 16.68 0.73
C GLY A 133 -10.98 15.93 -0.24
N ALA A 134 -10.14 16.67 -0.96
CA ALA A 134 -9.08 16.14 -1.83
C ALA A 134 -7.86 15.65 -1.03
N GLY A 135 -8.10 14.94 0.08
CA GLY A 135 -7.06 14.42 0.95
C GLY A 135 -6.78 12.95 0.67
N PRO A 136 -5.56 12.47 0.92
CA PRO A 136 -5.24 11.07 0.82
C PRO A 136 -6.01 10.27 1.88
N ARG A 137 -6.37 9.06 1.52
CA ARG A 137 -7.14 8.14 2.37
C ARG A 137 -6.34 6.88 2.55
N THR A 138 -6.27 6.38 3.79
CA THR A 138 -5.59 5.12 4.13
C THR A 138 -6.59 4.15 4.74
N GLY A 139 -6.54 2.89 4.32
CA GLY A 139 -7.35 1.81 4.83
C GLY A 139 -6.52 0.56 5.11
N ARG A 140 -6.95 -0.22 6.10
CA ARG A 140 -6.44 -1.57 6.35
C ARG A 140 -7.44 -2.58 5.81
N ILE A 141 -6.96 -3.55 5.06
CA ILE A 141 -7.78 -4.61 4.48
C ILE A 141 -7.23 -5.95 4.98
N ALA A 142 -8.10 -6.76 5.57
CA ALA A 142 -7.80 -8.17 5.79
C ALA A 142 -7.90 -8.89 4.45
N ALA A 143 -6.79 -9.40 3.95
CA ALA A 143 -6.74 -10.21 2.75
C ALA A 143 -7.38 -11.56 3.04
N GLY A 144 -8.54 -11.83 2.44
CA GLY A 144 -9.04 -13.19 2.30
C GLY A 144 -8.25 -13.89 1.20
N TRP A 145 -7.30 -14.74 1.55
CA TRP A 145 -6.52 -15.49 0.57
C TRP A 145 -7.37 -16.57 -0.09
N ALA A 146 -7.47 -16.52 -1.41
CA ALA A 146 -7.90 -17.67 -2.20
C ALA A 146 -6.65 -18.44 -2.66
N GLN A 147 -6.68 -19.77 -2.50
CA GLN A 147 -5.70 -20.66 -3.09
C GLN A 147 -6.19 -21.03 -4.49
N PHE A 148 -5.45 -20.66 -5.53
CA PHE A 148 -5.71 -21.18 -6.87
C PHE A 148 -4.89 -22.45 -7.04
N ALA A 149 -5.56 -23.59 -7.21
CA ALA A 149 -4.93 -24.78 -7.76
C ALA A 149 -4.60 -24.50 -9.23
N GLU A 150 -3.35 -24.74 -9.62
CA GLU A 150 -2.89 -24.72 -11.02
C GLU A 150 -3.63 -25.74 -11.89
#